data_AF-A0ABD2PLP2-F1
#
_entry.id   AF-A0ABD2PLP2-F1
#
_cell.length_a   1.000
_cell.length_b   1.000
_cell.length_c   1.000
_cell.angle_alpha   90.00
_cell.angle_beta   90.00
_cell.angle_gamma   90.00
#
_symmetry.space_group_name_H-M   'P 1'
#
loop_
_entity.id
_entity.type
_entity.pdbx_description
1 polymer ?
#
loop_
_entity_poly.entity_id
_entity_poly.type
_entity_poly.pdbx_seq_one_letter_code
_entity_poly.pdbx_strand_id
1 'polypeptide(L)'
;VEVMFENVQVPVENVLGDVGGGFKLALRILNSGRFAMGASGAGILRYLLAYATEHALSRIQFGQPIGQYGAIRKKLAEIACDIYAMESMAYLVAGLLDANPTRDLSLEAAAIKVSFH
;
A
#
# COMPACT_ATOMS: atom_id res chain seq x y z
N VAL A 1 4.21 -21.49 7.18
CA VAL A 1 4.72 -22.19 8.36
C VAL A 1 3.85 -21.77 9.53
N GLU A 2 3.33 -22.72 10.28
CA GLU A 2 2.51 -22.46 11.46
C GLU A 2 3.40 -22.44 12.71
N VAL A 3 3.04 -21.63 13.71
CA VAL A 3 3.77 -21.52 14.97
C VAL A 3 2.83 -21.88 16.11
N MET A 4 3.20 -22.89 16.91
CA MET A 4 2.44 -23.38 18.06
C MET A 4 3.20 -23.07 19.36
N PHE A 5 2.48 -22.58 20.36
CA PHE A 5 3.04 -22.31 21.70
C PHE A 5 2.36 -23.24 22.71
N GLU A 6 3.11 -24.16 23.30
CA GLU A 6 2.63 -25.06 24.36
C GLU A 6 3.52 -24.90 25.60
N ASN A 7 2.92 -24.46 26.71
CA ASN A 7 3.59 -24.29 28.02
C ASN A 7 4.91 -23.49 27.98
N VAL A 8 5.02 -22.52 27.07
CA VAL A 8 6.22 -21.68 26.92
C VAL A 8 6.31 -20.70 28.09
N GLN A 9 7.40 -20.78 28.85
CA GLN A 9 7.71 -19.83 29.92
C GLN A 9 8.29 -18.55 29.31
N VAL A 10 7.67 -17.40 29.60
CA VAL A 10 8.10 -16.09 29.10
C VAL A 10 8.44 -15.20 30.30
N PRO A 11 9.69 -14.72 30.42
CA PRO A 11 10.07 -13.80 31.49
C PRO A 11 9.31 -12.47 31.43
N VAL A 12 9.12 -11.82 32.59
CA VAL A 12 8.34 -10.57 32.67
C VAL A 12 9.01 -9.42 31.90
N GLU A 13 10.33 -9.43 31.79
CA GLU A 13 11.13 -8.49 31.02
C GLU A 13 10.89 -8.57 29.50
N ASN A 14 10.28 -9.66 29.00
CA ASN A 14 9.92 -9.81 27.59
C ASN A 14 8.54 -9.22 27.26
N VAL A 15 7.82 -8.66 28.25
CA VAL A 15 6.55 -7.97 28.01
C VAL A 15 6.81 -6.69 27.23
N LEU A 16 6.19 -6.57 26.05
CA LEU A 16 6.26 -5.37 25.22
C LEU A 16 5.19 -4.38 25.67
N GLY A 17 5.62 -3.24 26.23
CA GLY A 17 4.72 -2.22 26.76
C GLY A 17 4.11 -2.62 28.10
N ASP A 18 2.89 -2.17 28.37
CA ASP A 18 2.22 -2.41 29.66
C ASP A 18 1.38 -3.69 29.63
N VAL A 19 1.32 -4.40 30.76
CA VAL A 19 0.42 -5.55 30.94
C VAL A 19 -1.04 -5.10 30.73
N GLY A 20 -1.75 -5.80 29.84
CA GLY A 20 -3.11 -5.42 29.40
C GLY A 20 -3.16 -4.42 28.23
N GLY A 21 -2.03 -3.84 27.83
CA GLY A 21 -1.92 -2.89 26.73
C GLY A 21 -1.77 -3.49 25.33
N GLY A 22 -1.76 -4.83 25.21
CA GLY A 22 -1.41 -5.54 23.97
C GLY A 22 -2.26 -5.15 22.75
N PHE A 23 -3.56 -4.92 22.93
CA PHE A 23 -4.44 -4.51 21.83
C PHE A 23 -4.07 -3.15 21.25
N LYS A 24 -3.78 -2.17 22.11
CA LYS A 24 -3.36 -0.83 21.68
C LYS A 24 -2.01 -0.87 20.97
N LEU A 25 -1.07 -1.68 21.47
CA LEU A 25 0.21 -1.90 20.82
C LEU A 25 0.05 -2.55 19.44
N ALA A 26 -0.78 -3.60 19.34
CA ALA A 26 -1.06 -4.30 18.10
C ALA A 26 -1.68 -3.36 17.05
N LEU A 27 -2.62 -2.49 17.43
CA LEU A 27 -3.22 -1.50 16.52
C LEU A 27 -2.21 -0.48 16.01
N ARG A 28 -1.30 0.00 16.87
CA ARG A 28 -0.23 0.91 16.43
C ARG A 28 0.68 0.25 15.38
N ILE A 29 1.10 -0.98 15.61
CA ILE A 29 1.91 -1.76 14.66
C ILE A 29 1.16 -1.97 13.35
N LEU A 30 -0.13 -2.35 13.43
CA LEU A 30 -0.97 -2.58 12.25
C LEU A 30 -1.15 -1.32 11.42
N ASN A 31 -1.34 -0.16 12.05
CA ASN A 31 -1.48 1.12 11.35
C ASN A 31 -0.20 1.50 10.58
N SER A 32 0.98 1.32 11.18
CA SER A 32 2.24 1.51 10.46
C SER A 32 2.38 0.54 9.28
N GLY A 33 1.94 -0.72 9.45
CA GLY A 33 1.93 -1.71 8.37
C GLY A 33 1.03 -1.34 7.19
N ARG A 34 -0.15 -0.75 7.44
CA ARG A 34 -1.09 -0.31 6.39
C ARG A 34 -0.48 0.74 5.47
N PHE A 35 0.22 1.71 6.05
CA PHE A 35 0.96 2.72 5.29
C PHE A 35 2.03 2.08 4.38
N ALA A 36 2.83 1.15 4.91
CA ALA A 36 3.89 0.48 4.15
C ALA A 36 3.35 -0.35 2.97
N MET A 37 2.21 -1.03 3.15
CA MET A 37 1.52 -1.73 2.06
C MET A 37 1.06 -0.77 0.96
N GLY A 38 0.52 0.38 1.37
CA GLY A 38 0.22 1.54 0.53
C GLY A 38 1.31 1.90 -0.46
N ALA A 39 2.42 2.34 0.11
CA ALA A 39 3.57 2.82 -0.64
C ALA A 39 4.19 1.73 -1.55
N SER A 40 4.35 0.51 -1.02
CA SER A 40 4.96 -0.59 -1.78
C SER A 40 4.11 -1.00 -2.99
N GLY A 41 2.79 -1.12 -2.83
CA GLY A 41 1.95 -1.51 -3.94
C GLY A 41 1.78 -0.40 -4.99
N ALA A 42 1.83 0.89 -4.63
CA ALA A 42 1.91 1.98 -5.59
C ALA A 42 3.17 1.88 -6.47
N GLY A 43 4.32 1.57 -5.86
CA GLY A 43 5.57 1.32 -6.58
C GLY A 43 5.49 0.12 -7.55
N ILE A 44 4.85 -0.97 -7.13
CA ILE A 44 4.60 -2.15 -8.00
C ILE A 44 3.69 -1.77 -9.18
N LEU A 45 2.61 -1.04 -8.92
CA LEU A 45 1.67 -0.63 -9.97
C LEU A 45 2.33 0.31 -10.99
N ARG A 46 3.22 1.21 -10.56
CA ARG A 46 3.99 2.06 -11.46
C ARG A 46 4.86 1.25 -12.42
N TYR A 47 5.49 0.17 -11.92
CA TYR A 47 6.24 -0.76 -12.77
C TYR A 47 5.32 -1.49 -13.76
N LEU A 48 4.17 -1.98 -13.29
CA LEU A 48 3.19 -2.65 -14.14
C LEU A 48 2.59 -1.73 -15.21
N LEU A 49 2.34 -0.46 -14.89
CA LEU A 49 1.85 0.53 -15.85
C LEU A 49 2.88 0.75 -16.96
N ALA A 50 4.17 0.82 -16.64
CA ALA A 50 5.23 0.94 -17.65
C ALA A 50 5.22 -0.27 -18.60
N TYR A 51 5.14 -1.48 -18.06
CA TYR A 51 5.05 -2.71 -18.85
C TYR A 51 3.79 -2.77 -19.71
N ALA A 52 2.63 -2.41 -19.16
CA ALA A 52 1.37 -2.37 -19.88
C ALA A 52 1.39 -1.34 -21.02
N THR A 53 2.04 -0.19 -20.79
CA THR A 53 2.22 0.86 -21.80
C THR A 53 3.13 0.39 -22.93
N GLU A 54 4.24 -0.27 -22.61
CA GLU A 54 5.14 -0.86 -23.60
C GLU A 54 4.42 -1.92 -24.45
N HIS A 55 3.64 -2.80 -23.82
CA HIS A 55 2.82 -3.76 -24.55
C HIS A 55 1.80 -3.06 -25.46
N ALA A 56 1.16 -2.00 -24.98
CA ALA A 56 0.17 -1.26 -25.76
C ALA A 56 0.77 -0.59 -27.00
N LEU A 57 2.04 -0.17 -26.93
CA LEU A 57 2.75 0.48 -28.03
C LEU A 57 3.37 -0.53 -29.02
N SER A 58 3.79 -1.70 -28.55
CA SER A 58 4.43 -2.73 -29.39
C SER A 58 3.43 -3.69 -30.05
N ARG A 59 2.27 -3.94 -29.42
CA ARG A 59 1.28 -4.88 -29.94
C ARG A 59 0.43 -4.25 -31.04
N ILE A 60 0.54 -4.80 -32.25
CA ILE A 60 -0.29 -4.40 -33.40
C ILE A 60 -1.53 -5.30 -33.50
N GLN A 61 -2.71 -4.69 -33.62
CA GLN A 61 -3.95 -5.38 -33.93
C GLN A 61 -4.87 -4.45 -34.72
N PHE A 62 -5.62 -5.00 -35.69
CA PHE A 62 -6.42 -4.24 -36.66
C PHE A 62 -5.63 -3.10 -37.34
N GLY A 63 -4.35 -3.36 -37.66
CA GLY A 63 -3.51 -2.47 -38.48
C GLY A 63 -2.75 -1.37 -37.76
N GLN A 64 -2.85 -1.24 -36.43
CA GLN A 64 -2.10 -0.25 -35.64
C GLN A 64 -1.80 -0.74 -34.22
N PRO A 65 -0.87 -0.08 -33.49
CA PRO A 65 -0.65 -0.36 -32.08
C PRO A 65 -1.94 -0.25 -31.26
N ILE A 66 -2.15 -1.17 -30.32
CA ILE A 66 -3.39 -1.19 -29.53
C ILE A 66 -3.54 0.06 -28.64
N GLY A 67 -2.44 0.73 -28.30
CA GLY A 67 -2.43 2.03 -27.62
C GLY A 67 -3.09 3.16 -28.42
N GLN A 68 -3.33 2.98 -29.73
CA GLN A 68 -4.08 3.95 -30.54
C GLN A 68 -5.59 3.83 -30.41
N TYR A 69 -6.10 2.80 -29.74
CA TYR A 69 -7.53 2.67 -29.45
C TYR A 69 -7.91 3.43 -28.18
N GLY A 70 -8.99 4.22 -28.26
CA GLY A 70 -9.47 5.03 -27.14
C GLY A 70 -9.76 4.23 -25.87
N ALA A 71 -10.25 3.00 -25.99
CA ALA A 71 -10.50 2.12 -24.86
C ALA A 71 -9.22 1.74 -24.09
N ILE A 72 -8.11 1.50 -24.80
CA ILE A 72 -6.82 1.19 -24.17
C ILE A 72 -6.22 2.45 -23.54
N ARG A 73 -6.28 3.60 -24.23
CA ARG A 73 -5.84 4.88 -23.65
C ARG A 73 -6.59 5.23 -22.38
N LYS A 74 -7.91 5.04 -22.35
CA LYS A 74 -8.74 5.30 -21.17
C LYS A 74 -8.29 4.41 -20.00
N LYS A 75 -8.11 3.11 -20.25
CA LYS A 75 -7.63 2.17 -19.22
C LYS A 75 -6.27 2.57 -18.64
N LEU A 76 -5.30 2.91 -19.50
CA LEU A 76 -3.96 3.33 -19.04
C LEU A 76 -4.02 4.66 -18.28
N ALA A 77 -4.87 5.59 -18.70
CA ALA A 77 -5.07 6.86 -18.01
C ALA A 77 -5.73 6.68 -16.64
N GLU A 78 -6.75 5.82 -16.52
CA GLU A 78 -7.39 5.47 -15.25
C GLU A 78 -6.37 4.87 -14.27
N ILE A 79 -5.60 3.87 -14.71
CA ILE A 79 -4.53 3.27 -13.90
C ILE A 79 -3.50 4.32 -13.45
N ALA A 80 -3.09 5.23 -14.34
CA ALA A 80 -2.15 6.28 -14.00
C ALA A 80 -2.71 7.26 -12.95
N CYS A 81 -3.99 7.62 -13.06
CA CYS A 81 -4.68 8.46 -12.07
C CYS A 81 -4.74 7.78 -10.69
N ASP A 82 -5.07 6.49 -10.65
CA ASP A 82 -5.16 5.73 -9.40
C ASP A 82 -3.79 5.63 -8.72
N ILE A 83 -2.73 5.31 -9.48
CA ILE A 83 -1.36 5.28 -8.96
C ILE A 83 -0.96 6.63 -8.39
N TYR A 84 -1.23 7.72 -9.11
CA TYR A 84 -0.90 9.07 -8.64
C TYR A 84 -1.62 9.40 -7.33
N ALA A 85 -2.91 9.07 -7.20
CA ALA A 85 -3.66 9.26 -5.97
C ALA A 85 -3.05 8.46 -4.81
N MET A 86 -2.70 7.20 -5.06
CA MET A 86 -2.08 6.31 -4.06
C MET A 86 -0.72 6.84 -3.60
N GLU A 87 0.18 7.20 -4.52
CA GLU A 87 1.49 7.77 -4.18
C GLU A 87 1.34 9.08 -3.41
N SER A 88 0.44 9.96 -3.84
CA SER A 88 0.17 11.24 -3.18
C SER A 88 -0.31 11.05 -1.74
N MET A 89 -1.25 10.12 -1.51
CA MET A 89 -1.73 9.81 -0.16
C MET A 89 -0.63 9.17 0.71
N ALA A 90 0.19 8.29 0.15
CA ALA A 90 1.32 7.70 0.86
C ALA A 90 2.30 8.78 1.31
N TYR A 91 2.75 9.65 0.42
CA TYR A 91 3.66 10.74 0.77
C TYR A 91 3.05 11.74 1.76
N LEU A 92 1.75 12.01 1.67
CA LEU A 92 1.04 12.82 2.66
C LEU A 92 1.10 12.17 4.06
N VAL A 93 0.72 10.90 4.18
CA VAL A 93 0.73 10.18 5.46
C VAL A 93 2.13 10.06 6.03
N ALA A 94 3.14 9.83 5.19
CA ALA A 94 4.55 9.84 5.59
C ALA A 94 4.94 11.19 6.20
N GLY A 95 4.64 12.30 5.52
CA GLY A 95 4.95 13.64 6.02
C GLY A 95 4.20 13.99 7.31
N LEU A 96 2.95 13.55 7.46
CA LEU A 96 2.17 13.72 8.69
C LEU A 96 2.76 12.93 9.87
N LEU A 97 3.26 11.72 9.61
CA LEU A 97 3.91 10.87 10.60
C LEU A 97 5.27 11.42 11.01
N ASP A 98 6.08 11.89 10.05
CA ASP A 98 7.38 12.50 10.32
C ASP A 98 7.25 13.79 11.14
N ALA A 99 6.24 14.61 10.84
CA ALA A 99 5.95 15.83 11.59
C ALA A 99 5.44 15.55 13.02
N ASN A 100 4.68 14.47 13.22
CA ASN A 100 4.24 14.04 14.54
C ASN A 100 4.06 12.51 14.61
N PRO A 101 5.05 11.77 15.16
CA PRO A 101 5.03 10.31 15.25
C PRO A 101 3.90 9.72 16.12
N THR A 102 3.20 10.57 16.88
CA THR A 102 2.11 10.16 17.78
C THR A 102 0.72 10.52 17.25
N ARG A 103 0.65 11.19 16.09
CA ARG A 103 -0.63 11.56 15.47
C ARG A 103 -1.43 10.31 15.12
N ASP A 104 -2.72 10.34 15.42
CA ASP A 104 -3.63 9.32 14.93
C ASP A 104 -3.87 9.51 13.43
N LEU A 105 -3.41 8.55 12.64
CA LEU A 105 -3.56 8.48 11.19
C LEU A 105 -4.30 7.21 10.78
N SER A 106 -5.09 6.62 11.70
CA SER A 106 -5.77 5.35 11.48
C SER A 106 -6.71 5.40 10.26
N LEU A 107 -7.36 6.55 10.04
CA LEU A 107 -8.28 6.76 8.91
C LEU A 107 -7.51 6.86 7.59
N GLU A 108 -6.47 7.70 7.55
CA GLU A 108 -5.67 7.94 6.36
C GLU A 108 -4.90 6.68 5.94
N ALA A 109 -4.31 5.96 6.91
CA ALA A 109 -3.66 4.68 6.66
C ALA A 109 -4.64 3.60 6.17
N ALA A 110 -5.87 3.59 6.68
CA ALA A 110 -6.92 2.69 6.18
C ALA A 110 -7.36 3.08 4.76
N ALA A 111 -7.50 4.37 4.47
CA ALA A 111 -7.89 4.87 3.15
C ALA A 111 -6.88 4.45 2.08
N ILE A 112 -5.57 4.60 2.34
CA ILE A 112 -4.50 4.14 1.44
C ILE A 112 -4.64 2.65 1.13
N LYS A 113 -4.93 1.81 2.14
CA LYS A 113 -5.09 0.37 1.96
C LYS A 113 -6.32 0.04 1.12
N VAL A 114 -7.40 0.79 1.24
CA VAL A 114 -8.65 0.54 0.51
C VAL A 114 -8.57 1.02 -0.94
N SER A 115 -7.75 2.03 -1.24
CA SER A 115 -7.52 2.50 -2.62
C SER A 115 -6.91 1.43 -3.56
N PHE A 116 -6.55 0.25 -3.07
CA PHE A 116 -6.13 -0.91 -3.88
C PHE A 116 -7.28 -1.69 -4.54
N HIS A 117 -8.53 -1.42 -4.17
CA HIS A 117 -9.67 -2.25 -4.55
C HIS A 117 -10.33 -1.80 -5.84
#